data_AF-A0A9P5NIW9-F1
#
_entry.id   AF-A0A9P5NIW9-F1
#
_cell.length_a   1.000
_cell.length_b   1.000
_cell.length_c   1.000
_cell.angle_alpha   90.00
_cell.angle_beta   90.00
_cell.angle_gamma   90.00
#
_symmetry.space_group_name_H-M   'P 1'
#
loop_
_entity.id
_entity.type
_entity.pdbx_description
1 polymer ?
#
loop_
_entity_poly.entity_id
_entity_poly.type
_entity_poly.pdbx_seq_one_letter_code
_entity_poly.pdbx_strand_id
1 'polypeptide(L)'
;MKGAQALLDASLFWKAAKTYPSGMTFIHLDYNEKTRQSQTWHCIVRQVLKDEVSFTKLWSKLGRNKAWNQQSYVAGIDKVTRVEYISEWQSIWTTLFIHPPPISPRVYTGYQVSWLHEFSHRRRGPEKKNRGYPSDQLVFWNDETPRRTGRKMNQRTLRVC
;
A
#
# COMPACT_ATOMS: atom_id res chain seq x y z
N MET A 1 8.09 -7.67 13.27
CA MET A 1 6.94 -7.45 12.36
C MET A 1 6.97 -8.45 11.22
N LYS A 2 5.80 -8.81 10.67
CA LYS A 2 5.72 -9.32 9.30
C LYS A 2 6.17 -8.15 8.40
N GLY A 3 7.24 -8.30 7.62
CA GLY A 3 7.64 -7.20 6.72
C GLY A 3 6.58 -6.99 5.63
N ALA A 4 6.57 -5.84 4.94
CA ALA A 4 5.55 -5.48 3.94
C ALA A 4 5.08 -6.66 3.04
N GLN A 5 6.00 -7.47 2.52
CA GLN A 5 5.64 -8.67 1.75
C GLN A 5 4.86 -9.73 2.55
N ALA A 6 5.27 -10.07 3.77
CA ALA A 6 4.53 -11.03 4.58
C ALA A 6 3.15 -10.50 5.01
N LEU A 7 2.97 -9.18 5.09
CA LEU A 7 1.68 -8.58 5.35
C LEU A 7 0.80 -8.54 4.08
N LEU A 8 1.36 -8.30 2.89
CA LEU A 8 0.68 -8.57 1.62
C LEU A 8 0.21 -10.02 1.50
N ASP A 9 1.12 -10.96 1.77
CA ASP A 9 0.84 -12.40 1.71
C ASP A 9 -0.28 -12.75 2.72
N ALA A 10 -0.27 -12.16 3.92
CA ALA A 10 -1.35 -12.30 4.90
C ALA A 10 -2.67 -11.64 4.47
N SER A 11 -2.62 -10.51 3.74
CA SER A 11 -3.79 -9.78 3.25
C SER A 11 -4.63 -10.58 2.24
N LEU A 12 -4.10 -11.68 1.71
CA LEU A 12 -4.87 -12.64 0.89
C LEU A 12 -5.99 -13.33 1.70
N PHE A 13 -5.83 -13.43 3.03
CA PHE A 13 -6.75 -14.12 3.94
C PHE A 13 -7.53 -13.18 4.86
N TRP A 14 -7.44 -11.86 4.65
CA TRP A 14 -8.17 -10.89 5.46
C TRP A 14 -9.67 -10.93 5.15
N LYS A 15 -10.48 -10.63 6.17
CA LYS A 15 -11.93 -10.66 6.02
C LYS A 15 -12.36 -9.47 5.16
N ALA A 16 -13.08 -9.74 4.07
CA ALA A 16 -13.74 -8.70 3.30
C ALA A 16 -14.73 -7.94 4.20
N ALA A 17 -14.69 -6.61 4.11
CA ALA A 17 -15.49 -5.70 4.90
C ALA A 17 -16.44 -4.92 3.98
N LYS A 18 -16.35 -3.60 3.96
CA LYS A 18 -17.24 -2.75 3.16
C LYS A 18 -16.75 -2.64 1.72
N THR A 19 -17.64 -2.85 0.76
CA THR A 19 -17.41 -2.56 -0.66
C THR A 19 -17.86 -1.12 -0.94
N TYR A 20 -17.03 -0.38 -1.67
CA TYR A 20 -17.31 0.96 -2.19
C TYR A 20 -17.29 0.94 -3.73
N PRO A 21 -17.93 1.91 -4.42
CA PRO A 21 -17.80 2.03 -5.87
C PRO A 21 -16.35 2.17 -6.36
N SER A 22 -15.44 2.63 -5.49
CA SER A 22 -14.02 2.83 -5.76
C SER A 22 -13.12 1.65 -5.36
N GLY A 23 -13.63 0.57 -4.76
CA GLY A 23 -12.83 -0.59 -4.35
C GLY A 23 -13.40 -1.38 -3.17
N MET A 24 -12.77 -2.50 -2.85
CA MET A 24 -13.17 -3.38 -1.74
C MET A 24 -12.23 -3.18 -0.54
N THR A 25 -12.79 -3.05 0.66
CA THR A 25 -12.00 -3.00 1.89
C THR A 25 -11.90 -4.35 2.57
N PHE A 26 -10.74 -4.60 3.18
CA PHE A 26 -10.43 -5.80 3.94
C PHE A 26 -9.94 -5.39 5.33
N ILE A 27 -10.35 -6.14 6.35
CA ILE A 27 -10.00 -5.87 7.74
C ILE A 27 -9.39 -7.13 8.36
N HIS A 28 -8.36 -6.92 9.17
CA HIS A 28 -7.76 -7.95 10.01
C HIS A 28 -7.56 -7.42 11.41
N LEU A 29 -8.14 -8.13 12.38
CA LEU A 29 -7.89 -7.90 13.79
C LEU A 29 -6.76 -8.84 14.21
N ASP A 30 -5.67 -8.27 14.70
CA ASP A 30 -4.57 -9.00 15.34
C ASP A 30 -4.65 -8.73 16.84
N TYR A 31 -4.80 -9.78 17.66
CA TYR A 31 -4.90 -9.66 19.12
C TYR A 31 -3.72 -10.37 19.77
N ASN A 32 -2.90 -9.59 20.46
CA ASN A 32 -1.74 -10.11 21.17
C ASN A 32 -2.10 -10.34 22.65
N GLU A 33 -2.45 -11.58 22.97
CA GLU A 33 -2.81 -12.05 24.32
C GLU A 33 -1.81 -11.62 25.41
N LYS A 34 -0.50 -11.65 25.10
CA LYS A 34 0.56 -11.33 26.06
C LYS A 34 0.58 -9.85 26.45
N THR A 35 0.28 -8.98 25.50
CA THR A 35 0.19 -7.52 25.73
C THR A 35 -1.23 -7.04 26.04
N ARG A 36 -2.25 -7.90 25.85
CA ARG A 36 -3.67 -7.56 25.84
C ARG A 36 -4.03 -6.39 24.91
N GLN A 37 -3.29 -6.24 23.81
CA GLN A 37 -3.50 -5.19 22.81
C GLN A 37 -4.10 -5.78 21.53
N SER A 38 -5.13 -5.12 21.02
CA SER A 38 -5.71 -5.37 19.69
C SER A 38 -5.20 -4.33 18.70
N GLN A 39 -4.66 -4.77 17.56
CA GLN A 39 -4.34 -3.92 16.42
C GLN A 39 -5.33 -4.22 15.29
N THR A 40 -5.94 -3.18 14.73
CA THR A 40 -6.84 -3.30 13.57
C THR A 40 -6.12 -2.85 12.32
N TRP A 41 -5.95 -3.77 11.38
CA TRP A 41 -5.37 -3.50 10.07
C TRP A 41 -6.47 -3.33 9.04
N HIS A 42 -6.31 -2.32 8.18
CA HIS A 42 -7.21 -2.02 7.08
C HIS A 42 -6.43 -2.09 5.76
N CYS A 43 -7.01 -2.67 4.72
CA CYS A 43 -6.47 -2.65 3.36
C CYS A 43 -7.59 -2.23 2.40
N ILE A 44 -7.25 -1.41 1.41
CA ILE A 44 -8.16 -1.05 0.32
C ILE A 44 -7.59 -1.60 -0.98
N VAL A 45 -8.34 -2.49 -1.61
CA VAL A 45 -7.99 -3.07 -2.91
C VAL A 45 -8.84 -2.41 -3.97
N ARG A 46 -8.19 -1.70 -4.89
CA ARG A 46 -8.81 -1.16 -6.09
C ARG A 46 -8.17 -1.80 -7.30
N GLN A 47 -8.98 -2.42 -8.17
CA GLN A 47 -8.55 -2.75 -9.52
C GLN A 47 -8.69 -1.50 -10.39
N VAL A 48 -7.69 -1.25 -11.24
CA VAL A 48 -7.70 -0.13 -12.19
C VAL A 48 -7.29 -0.69 -13.54
N LEU A 49 -8.09 -0.44 -14.58
CA LEU A 49 -7.78 -0.92 -15.93
C LEU A 49 -6.68 -0.07 -16.58
N LYS A 50 -5.93 -0.68 -17.51
CA LYS A 50 -4.85 0.00 -18.25
C LYS A 50 -5.38 1.22 -19.03
N ASP A 51 -6.64 1.15 -19.46
CA ASP A 51 -7.30 2.18 -20.26
C ASP A 51 -7.81 3.35 -19.40
N GLU A 52 -7.97 3.17 -18.09
CA GLU A 52 -8.26 4.26 -17.13
C GLU A 52 -6.98 5.06 -16.79
N VAL A 53 -5.87 4.38 -16.53
CA VAL A 53 -4.61 5.02 -16.15
C VAL A 53 -3.39 4.20 -16.54
N SER A 54 -2.36 4.88 -17.06
CA SER A 54 -1.06 4.26 -17.28
C SER A 54 -0.34 4.01 -15.94
N PHE A 55 0.39 2.89 -15.87
CA PHE A 55 1.24 2.52 -14.73
C PHE A 55 2.11 3.70 -14.27
N THR A 56 2.79 4.38 -15.19
CA THR A 56 3.71 5.50 -14.90
C THR A 56 3.01 6.68 -14.24
N LYS A 57 1.78 7.00 -14.66
CA LYS A 57 0.96 8.07 -14.08
C LYS A 57 0.51 7.71 -12.66
N LEU A 58 0.22 6.44 -12.39
CA LEU A 58 -0.12 5.95 -11.05
C LEU A 58 1.11 5.87 -10.13
N TRP A 59 2.25 5.36 -10.62
CA TRP A 59 3.50 5.25 -9.86
C TRP A 59 4.10 6.61 -9.48
N SER A 60 4.09 7.58 -10.40
CA SER A 60 4.56 8.94 -10.11
C SER A 60 3.75 9.66 -9.02
N LYS A 61 2.48 9.29 -8.85
CA LYS A 61 1.61 9.83 -7.79
C LYS A 61 1.71 9.06 -6.47
N LEU A 62 1.64 7.73 -6.51
CA LEU A 62 1.57 6.92 -5.29
C LEU A 62 2.92 6.42 -4.76
N GLY A 63 3.95 6.30 -5.60
CA GLY A 63 5.28 5.81 -5.19
C GLY A 63 6.23 6.92 -4.76
N ARG A 64 6.50 7.87 -5.67
CA ARG A 64 7.46 8.95 -5.37
C ARG A 64 6.92 9.97 -4.36
N ASN A 65 5.65 10.38 -4.50
CA ASN A 65 5.10 11.55 -3.79
C ASN A 65 3.76 11.24 -3.07
N LYS A 66 3.60 10.07 -2.44
CA LYS A 66 2.34 9.65 -1.79
C LYS A 66 1.81 10.71 -0.82
N ALA A 67 2.59 11.07 0.20
CA ALA A 67 2.19 12.01 1.23
C ALA A 67 1.77 13.37 0.63
N TRP A 68 2.60 13.94 -0.25
CA TRP A 68 2.31 15.22 -0.90
C TRP A 68 1.02 15.20 -1.74
N ASN A 69 0.80 14.13 -2.53
CA ASN A 69 -0.44 14.01 -3.29
C ASN A 69 -1.66 13.77 -2.38
N GLN A 70 -1.51 13.09 -1.23
CA GLN A 70 -2.62 12.88 -0.30
C GLN A 70 -3.20 14.20 0.24
N GLN A 71 -2.40 15.25 0.42
CA GLN A 71 -2.88 16.58 0.83
C GLN A 71 -4.00 17.12 -0.08
N SER A 72 -3.96 16.83 -1.39
CA SER A 72 -4.98 17.31 -2.34
C SER A 72 -6.26 16.47 -2.41
N TYR A 73 -6.29 15.27 -1.82
CA TYR A 73 -7.40 14.31 -2.01
C TYR A 73 -7.92 13.67 -0.71
N VAL A 74 -7.19 13.77 0.40
CA VAL A 74 -7.61 13.24 1.71
C VAL A 74 -8.10 14.41 2.56
N ALA A 75 -9.42 14.48 2.75
CA ALA A 75 -10.04 15.45 3.63
C ALA A 75 -9.45 15.35 5.04
N GLY A 76 -9.12 16.50 5.62
CA GLY A 76 -8.48 16.61 6.94
C GLY A 76 -6.94 16.62 6.91
N ILE A 77 -6.26 16.35 5.79
CA ILE A 77 -4.82 16.68 5.70
C ILE A 77 -4.67 18.17 5.42
N ASP A 78 -4.17 18.91 6.40
CA ASP A 78 -3.93 20.35 6.29
C ASP A 78 -2.55 20.63 5.66
N LYS A 79 -1.50 20.03 6.24
CA LYS A 79 -0.11 20.29 5.86
C LYS A 79 0.70 19.01 5.74
N VAL A 80 1.48 18.91 4.67
CA VAL A 80 2.50 17.85 4.48
C VAL A 80 3.87 18.51 4.34
N THR A 81 4.88 17.96 5.01
CA THR A 81 6.27 18.44 4.94
C THR A 81 7.20 17.23 4.81
N ARG A 82 8.12 17.26 3.83
CA ARG A 82 9.20 16.26 3.78
C ARG A 82 10.25 16.68 4.80
N VAL A 83 10.48 15.84 5.81
CA VAL A 83 11.53 16.06 6.83
C VAL A 83 12.88 15.69 6.25
N GLU A 84 12.97 14.53 5.60
CA GLU A 84 14.23 13.99 5.10
C GLU A 84 14.04 13.30 3.74
N TYR A 85 15.02 13.46 2.87
CA TYR A 85 15.14 12.75 1.61
C TYR A 85 16.36 11.83 1.68
N ILE A 86 16.14 10.51 1.67
CA ILE A 86 17.19 9.51 1.82
C ILE A 86 17.58 8.95 0.45
N SER A 87 16.59 8.65 -0.40
CA SER A 87 16.78 8.25 -1.80
C SER A 87 15.50 8.45 -2.61
N GLU A 88 15.52 8.17 -3.92
CA GLU A 88 14.32 8.20 -4.77
C GLU A 88 13.18 7.32 -4.22
N TRP A 89 13.55 6.27 -3.49
CA TRP A 89 12.66 5.24 -2.98
C TRP A 89 12.35 5.37 -1.48
N GLN A 90 13.00 6.29 -0.77
CA GLN A 90 13.00 6.37 0.70
C GLN A 90 12.99 7.83 1.18
N SER A 91 12.00 8.19 1.98
CA SER A 91 11.87 9.55 2.52
C SER A 91 11.05 9.58 3.81
N ILE A 92 11.30 10.57 4.66
CA ILE A 92 10.56 10.79 5.91
C ILE A 92 9.66 12.01 5.73
N TRP A 93 8.38 11.85 6.07
CA TRP A 93 7.35 12.87 5.90
C TRP A 93 6.60 13.10 7.20
N THR A 94 6.30 14.35 7.50
CA THR A 94 5.40 14.75 8.58
C THR A 94 4.11 15.32 8.00
N THR A 95 2.98 14.87 8.51
CA THR A 95 1.62 15.22 8.06
C THR A 95 0.79 15.71 9.24
N LEU A 96 0.19 16.89 9.11
CA LEU A 96 -0.80 17.43 10.04
C LEU A 96 -2.20 17.05 9.56
N PHE A 97 -2.91 16.28 10.40
CA PHE A 97 -4.32 15.96 10.24
C PHE A 97 -5.17 16.84 11.17
N ILE A 98 -6.10 17.58 10.60
CA ILE A 98 -7.21 18.24 11.29
C ILE A 98 -8.43 17.31 11.21
N HIS A 99 -8.88 16.85 12.37
CA HIS A 99 -10.11 16.07 12.49
C HIS A 99 -11.28 16.99 12.85
N PRO A 100 -12.53 16.64 12.49
CA PRO A 100 -13.69 17.35 12.99
C PRO A 100 -13.79 17.22 14.53
N PRO A 101 -14.33 18.23 15.24
CA PRO A 101 -14.59 18.14 16.67
C PRO A 101 -15.43 16.88 17.02
N PRO A 102 -15.18 16.22 18.17
CA PRO A 102 -14.34 16.67 19.30
C PRO A 102 -12.86 16.24 19.20
N ILE A 103 -12.40 15.68 18.08
CA ILE A 103 -11.03 15.13 17.97
C ILE A 103 -10.03 16.26 17.69
N SER A 104 -9.01 16.41 18.54
CA SER A 104 -7.95 17.40 18.33
C SER A 104 -7.10 17.09 17.09
N PRO A 105 -6.51 18.09 16.41
CA PRO A 105 -5.54 17.87 15.35
C PRO A 105 -4.36 16.99 15.81
N ARG A 106 -3.81 16.20 14.88
CA ARG A 106 -2.72 15.25 15.14
C ARG A 106 -1.62 15.37 14.10
N VAL A 107 -0.38 15.21 14.54
CA VAL A 107 0.80 15.18 13.68
C VAL A 107 1.33 13.76 13.61
N TYR A 108 1.55 13.27 12.40
CA TYR A 108 2.10 11.94 12.13
C TYR A 108 3.40 12.09 11.34
N THR A 109 4.47 11.45 11.80
CA THR A 109 5.75 11.38 11.08
C THR A 109 5.95 9.93 10.63
N GLY A 110 6.03 9.70 9.32
CA GLY A 110 6.11 8.37 8.72
C GLY A 110 7.29 8.22 7.78
N TYR A 111 7.90 7.05 7.82
CA TYR A 111 8.91 6.62 6.85
C TYR A 111 8.22 5.97 5.64
N GLN A 112 8.35 6.60 4.47
CA GLN A 112 7.79 6.11 3.21
C GLN A 112 8.87 5.34 2.44
N VAL A 113 8.60 4.07 2.14
CA VAL A 113 9.42 3.24 1.23
C VAL A 113 8.58 2.85 0.04
N SER A 114 9.13 2.96 -1.17
CA SER A 114 8.48 2.51 -2.39
C SER A 114 9.44 1.66 -3.21
N TRP A 115 9.04 0.43 -3.52
CA TRP A 115 9.87 -0.51 -4.28
C TRP A 115 9.05 -1.08 -5.44
N LEU A 116 9.60 -0.97 -6.65
CA LEU A 116 9.02 -1.60 -7.83
C LEU A 116 9.61 -3.00 -8.01
N HIS A 117 8.79 -4.03 -7.88
CA HIS A 117 9.21 -5.39 -8.17
C HIS A 117 9.02 -5.70 -9.66
N GLU A 118 10.07 -5.45 -10.45
CA GLU A 118 10.10 -5.89 -11.85
C GLU A 118 10.19 -7.42 -11.93
N PHE A 119 9.38 -8.03 -12.79
CA PHE A 119 9.48 -9.44 -13.13
C PHE A 119 10.02 -9.55 -14.54
N SER A 120 11.25 -10.08 -14.68
CA SER A 120 11.87 -10.19 -15.99
C SER A 120 11.05 -11.10 -16.92
N HIS A 121 10.52 -10.51 -17.98
CA HIS A 121 9.86 -11.23 -19.07
C HIS A 121 10.87 -12.10 -19.83
N ARG A 122 11.22 -13.28 -19.27
CA ARG A 122 11.88 -14.34 -20.04
C ARG A 122 10.95 -14.76 -21.16
N ARG A 123 11.21 -14.26 -22.38
CA ARG A 123 10.61 -14.73 -23.62
C ARG A 123 10.99 -16.21 -23.81
N ARG A 124 10.17 -17.14 -23.29
CA ARG A 124 10.17 -18.52 -23.80
C ARG A 124 9.49 -18.52 -25.16
N GLY A 125 10.05 -19.31 -26.08
CA GLY A 125 9.46 -19.57 -27.39
C GLY A 125 8.10 -20.28 -27.29
N PRO A 126 7.47 -20.58 -28.44
CA PRO A 126 6.10 -21.04 -28.49
C PRO A 126 5.95 -22.48 -27.98
N GLU A 127 5.68 -22.64 -26.69
CA GLU A 127 5.25 -23.94 -26.16
C GLU A 127 4.04 -23.85 -25.20
N LYS A 128 2.93 -24.41 -25.70
CA LYS A 128 1.74 -24.99 -25.05
C LYS A 128 1.06 -24.25 -23.88
N LYS A 129 -0.24 -24.01 -24.11
CA LYS A 129 -1.28 -23.56 -23.18
C LYS A 129 -1.12 -24.10 -21.74
N ASN A 130 -0.93 -23.21 -20.75
CA ASN A 130 -1.97 -22.91 -19.73
C ASN A 130 -1.47 -21.99 -18.60
N ARG A 131 -2.44 -21.26 -18.00
CA ARG A 131 -2.32 -20.33 -16.85
C ARG A 131 -1.57 -19.03 -17.12
N GLY A 132 -2.33 -18.04 -17.62
CA GLY A 132 -1.89 -16.65 -17.66
C GLY A 132 -1.74 -16.09 -16.24
N TYR A 133 -0.54 -15.59 -15.95
CA TYR A 133 -0.24 -14.79 -14.77
C TYR A 133 -0.19 -13.31 -15.17
N PRO A 134 -1.06 -12.44 -14.64
CA PRO A 134 -0.94 -11.00 -14.89
C PRO A 134 0.30 -10.43 -14.20
N SER A 135 1.25 -9.94 -15.02
CA SER A 135 2.51 -9.30 -14.62
C SER A 135 2.30 -7.96 -13.87
N ASP A 136 3.34 -7.38 -13.26
CA ASP A 136 3.32 -6.04 -12.62
C ASP A 136 2.24 -5.84 -11.52
N GLN A 137 2.53 -6.34 -10.31
CA GLN A 137 1.81 -5.93 -9.10
C GLN A 137 2.40 -4.62 -8.54
N LEU A 138 1.53 -3.66 -8.22
CA LEU A 138 1.87 -2.46 -7.48
C LEU A 138 1.46 -2.61 -6.02
N VAL A 139 2.36 -2.22 -5.12
CA VAL A 139 2.08 -2.14 -3.70
C VAL A 139 2.68 -0.88 -3.12
N PHE A 140 1.93 -0.23 -2.23
CA PHE A 140 2.41 0.84 -1.38
C PHE A 140 2.26 0.40 0.08
N TRP A 141 3.28 0.71 0.89
CA TRP A 141 3.36 0.37 2.32
C TRP A 141 4.04 1.51 3.08
N ASN A 142 3.50 1.88 4.23
CA ASN A 142 4.20 2.66 5.25
C ASN A 142 4.51 1.69 6.40
N ASP A 143 5.79 1.48 6.74
CA ASP A 143 6.20 0.42 7.69
C ASP A 143 6.91 1.02 8.91
N GLU A 144 6.23 1.00 10.06
CA GLU A 144 6.87 1.08 11.37
C GLU A 144 7.34 -0.35 11.75
N THR A 145 8.64 -0.57 11.51
CA THR A 145 9.36 -1.85 11.25
C THR A 145 9.47 -2.83 12.46
N PRO A 146 9.99 -4.11 12.36
CA PRO A 146 10.69 -4.75 11.22
C PRO A 146 10.45 -6.27 10.93
N ARG A 147 10.51 -6.66 9.63
CA ARG A 147 11.10 -7.90 9.01
C ARG A 147 10.70 -9.30 9.55
N ARG A 148 10.26 -10.29 8.73
CA ARG A 148 10.73 -10.67 7.36
C ARG A 148 9.60 -11.18 6.42
N THR A 149 9.89 -12.01 5.39
CA THR A 149 9.09 -12.11 4.13
C THR A 149 9.14 -13.46 3.35
N GLY A 150 8.06 -13.88 2.67
CA GLY A 150 8.11 -14.52 1.33
C GLY A 150 7.35 -15.83 1.01
N ARG A 151 6.33 -15.78 0.10
CA ARG A 151 6.31 -16.50 -1.22
C ARG A 151 5.09 -16.12 -2.11
N LYS A 152 5.15 -16.43 -3.42
CA LYS A 152 4.43 -15.73 -4.53
C LYS A 152 3.10 -16.34 -5.03
N MET A 153 2.21 -15.49 -5.58
CA MET A 153 1.12 -15.82 -6.53
C MET A 153 0.78 -14.57 -7.40
N ASN A 154 0.51 -14.68 -8.72
CA ASN A 154 0.30 -13.48 -9.59
C ASN A 154 -1.18 -13.21 -9.94
N GLN A 155 -1.59 -11.93 -9.80
CA GLN A 155 -2.70 -11.25 -10.48
C GLN A 155 -2.49 -9.72 -10.36
N ARG A 156 -2.94 -8.90 -11.35
CA ARG A 156 -2.71 -7.44 -11.43
C ARG A 156 -3.63 -6.71 -10.46
N THR A 157 -3.26 -6.77 -9.18
CA THR A 157 -4.02 -6.18 -8.09
C THR A 157 -3.17 -5.09 -7.44
N LEU A 158 -3.62 -3.84 -7.54
CA LEU A 158 -3.09 -2.76 -6.71
C LEU A 158 -3.62 -2.98 -5.29
N ARG A 159 -2.76 -3.45 -4.40
CA ARG A 159 -3.05 -3.52 -2.96
C ARG A 159 -2.40 -2.31 -2.30
N VAL A 160 -3.24 -1.42 -1.77
CA VAL A 160 -2.80 -0.33 -0.90
C VAL A 160 -3.18 -0.72 0.52
N CYS A 161 -2.17 -0.89 1.36
CA CYS A 161 -2.34 -0.96 2.80
C CYS A 161 -1.78 0.33 3.43
#